data_AF-N9CVM4-F1
#
_entry.id   AF-N9CVM4-F1
#
_cell.length_a   1.000
_cell.length_b   1.000
_cell.length_c   1.000
_cell.angle_alpha   90.00
_cell.angle_beta   90.00
_cell.angle_gamma   90.00
#
_symmetry.space_group_name_H-M   'P 1'
#
loop_
_entity.id
_entity.type
_entity.pdbx_description
1 polymer ?
#
loop_
_entity_poly.entity_id
_entity_poly.type
_entity_poly.pdbx_seq_one_letter_code
_entity_poly.pdbx_strand_id
1 'polypeptide(L)'
;MKNNLTARGALRHQKGATLIVVLIMLLLVTILGVWGIRTAMTSLNIATNSQVGQLLSQTGDTPSNYFLNTSDYNDLTRITTAVGQAITLHKERPGREVIFCYKPTSKEIIDTAFDTTVLVPPQQSANDDTKATIDSVYSNRGGFCDLTKDFGSSREAVVTQVAVKIISEPGAIGADLERGTNQAEGATETKDKVDAKVRVTTTAIMPSFAHSNISDIQNDCIGSAGTVGYINDNLGTELQGKKTVADCLTNYGVPISTQVQEFEMRSRDIQIEAPM
;
A
#
# COMPACT_ATOMS: atom_id res chain seq x y z
N MET A 1 -11.44 78.37 -63.40
CA MET A 1 -11.03 78.50 -61.99
C MET A 1 -11.99 77.70 -61.12
N LYS A 2 -11.60 76.48 -60.73
CA LYS A 2 -12.13 75.71 -59.57
C LYS A 2 -11.28 74.44 -59.38
N ASN A 3 -10.80 74.31 -58.14
CA ASN A 3 -10.10 73.26 -57.39
C ASN A 3 -9.83 71.88 -58.01
N ASN A 4 -8.65 71.33 -57.71
CA ASN A 4 -8.52 69.92 -57.33
C ASN A 4 -7.45 69.70 -56.25
N LEU A 5 -7.86 68.89 -55.28
CA LEU A 5 -7.16 68.51 -54.04
C LEU A 5 -5.83 67.81 -54.31
N THR A 6 -4.81 68.14 -53.53
CA THR A 6 -3.70 67.23 -53.22
C THR A 6 -3.56 67.14 -51.71
N ALA A 7 -3.98 66.00 -51.17
CA ALA A 7 -3.81 65.62 -49.77
C ALA A 7 -2.31 65.42 -49.49
N ARG A 8 -1.71 66.34 -48.73
CA ARG A 8 -0.37 66.17 -48.17
C ARG A 8 -0.48 65.33 -46.91
N GLY A 9 -0.02 64.07 -47.00
CA GLY A 9 0.15 63.19 -45.86
C GLY A 9 1.06 63.81 -44.80
N ALA A 10 0.53 63.99 -43.60
CA ALA A 10 1.28 64.35 -42.42
C ALA A 10 1.93 63.10 -41.81
N LEU A 11 3.25 62.95 -41.98
CA LEU A 11 4.04 61.94 -41.29
C LEU A 11 5.08 62.65 -40.43
N ARG A 12 4.79 62.83 -39.13
CA ARG A 12 5.80 62.98 -38.06
C ARG A 12 5.16 63.15 -36.68
N HIS A 13 5.09 62.06 -35.89
CA HIS A 13 5.44 62.00 -34.45
C HIS A 13 5.23 60.60 -33.81
N GLN A 14 5.86 59.53 -34.34
CA GLN A 14 5.75 58.17 -33.75
C GLN A 14 7.12 57.48 -33.60
N LYS A 15 8.02 58.03 -32.78
CA LYS A 15 9.26 57.31 -32.38
C LYS A 15 9.36 56.99 -30.87
N GLY A 16 8.47 57.53 -30.03
CA GLY A 16 8.40 57.20 -28.60
C GLY A 16 7.39 56.09 -28.25
N ALA A 17 6.25 56.05 -28.96
CA ALA A 17 5.17 55.11 -28.66
C ALA A 17 5.50 53.66 -29.02
N THR A 18 6.33 53.42 -30.05
CA THR A 18 6.68 52.05 -30.50
C THR A 18 7.52 51.30 -29.47
N LEU A 19 8.45 51.98 -28.79
CA LEU A 19 9.32 51.34 -27.80
C LEU A 19 8.55 50.93 -26.52
N ILE A 20 7.59 51.75 -26.08
CA ILE A 20 6.71 51.44 -24.95
C ILE A 20 5.77 50.28 -25.29
N VAL A 21 5.19 50.28 -26.49
CA VAL A 21 4.29 49.20 -26.95
C VAL A 21 5.03 47.86 -27.02
N VAL A 22 6.25 47.84 -27.56
CA VAL A 22 7.07 46.62 -27.63
C VAL A 22 7.45 46.12 -26.23
N LEU A 23 7.81 47.02 -25.31
CA LEU A 23 8.16 46.64 -23.95
C LEU A 23 6.97 46.00 -23.20
N ILE A 24 5.77 46.56 -23.35
CA ILE A 24 4.54 45.99 -22.77
C ILE A 24 4.20 44.65 -23.42
N MET A 25 4.35 44.51 -24.74
CA MET A 25 4.13 43.25 -25.43
C MET A 25 5.07 42.15 -24.92
N LEU A 26 6.36 42.45 -24.78
CA LEU A 26 7.35 41.51 -24.23
C LEU A 26 6.99 41.09 -22.80
N LEU A 27 6.57 42.05 -21.97
CA LEU A 27 6.14 41.77 -20.60
C LEU A 27 4.93 40.83 -20.56
N LEU A 28 3.91 41.05 -21.39
CA LEU A 28 2.75 40.16 -21.48
C LEU A 28 3.12 38.75 -21.94
N VAL A 29 4.00 38.62 -22.95
CA VAL A 29 4.47 37.32 -23.43
C VAL A 29 5.25 36.57 -22.34
N THR A 30 6.08 37.26 -21.55
CA THR A 30 6.80 36.61 -20.44
C THR A 30 5.88 36.11 -19.33
N ILE A 31 4.84 36.87 -18.96
CA ILE A 31 3.86 36.45 -17.94
C ILE A 31 3.11 35.21 -18.38
N LEU A 32 2.61 35.20 -19.63
CA LEU A 32 1.92 34.05 -20.20
C LEU A 32 2.85 32.83 -20.32
N GLY A 33 4.12 33.05 -20.69
CA GLY A 33 5.14 32.00 -20.73
C GLY A 33 5.42 31.38 -19.37
N VAL A 34 5.61 32.18 -18.32
CA VAL A 34 5.85 31.68 -16.95
C VAL A 34 4.64 30.93 -16.41
N TRP A 35 3.42 31.41 -16.68
CA TRP A 35 2.19 30.70 -16.33
C TRP A 35 2.08 29.35 -17.04
N GLY A 36 2.38 29.29 -18.34
CA GLY A 36 2.39 28.05 -19.11
C GLY A 36 3.42 27.02 -18.61
N ILE A 37 4.62 27.47 -18.23
CA ILE A 37 5.64 26.58 -17.65
C ILE A 37 5.18 26.02 -16.31
N ARG A 38 4.59 26.86 -15.44
CA ARG A 38 4.08 26.40 -14.14
C ARG A 38 2.95 25.38 -14.31
N THR A 39 2.00 25.62 -15.21
CA THR A 39 0.88 24.69 -15.45
C THR A 39 1.37 23.35 -16.02
N ALA A 40 2.38 23.36 -16.90
CA ALA A 40 2.99 22.15 -17.45
C ALA A 40 3.76 21.34 -16.39
N MET A 41 4.49 21.99 -15.48
CA MET A 41 5.16 21.28 -14.38
C MET A 41 4.15 20.69 -13.39
N THR A 42 3.06 21.39 -13.10
CA THR A 42 1.99 20.85 -12.25
C THR A 42 1.25 19.68 -12.91
N SER A 43 0.97 19.73 -14.21
CA SER A 43 0.29 18.63 -14.90
C SER A 43 1.17 17.39 -14.99
N LEU A 44 2.48 17.54 -15.18
CA LEU A 44 3.42 16.43 -15.19
C LEU A 44 3.51 15.77 -13.81
N ASN A 45 3.63 16.56 -12.73
CA ASN A 45 3.66 16.01 -11.37
C ASN A 45 2.35 15.28 -10.98
N ILE A 46 1.19 15.81 -11.38
CA ILE A 46 -0.11 15.17 -11.14
C ILE A 46 -0.27 13.89 -11.97
N ALA A 47 0.20 13.89 -13.22
CA ALA A 47 0.15 12.72 -14.09
C ALA A 47 1.15 11.63 -13.66
N THR A 48 2.34 11.99 -13.20
CA THR A 48 3.31 11.04 -12.65
C THR A 48 2.81 10.45 -11.33
N ASN A 49 2.22 11.25 -10.45
CA ASN A 49 1.63 10.76 -9.21
C ASN A 49 0.44 9.81 -9.47
N SER A 50 -0.44 10.13 -10.43
CA SER A 50 -1.57 9.26 -10.77
C SER A 50 -1.15 7.97 -11.48
N GLN A 51 -0.14 8.00 -12.36
CA GLN A 51 0.44 6.81 -12.99
C GLN A 51 1.14 5.90 -11.97
N VAL A 52 1.87 6.49 -11.01
CA VAL A 52 2.47 5.77 -9.89
C VAL A 52 1.40 5.16 -9.01
N GLY A 53 0.34 5.90 -8.67
CA GLY A 53 -0.78 5.37 -7.89
C GLY A 53 -1.51 4.21 -8.56
N GLN A 54 -1.73 4.27 -9.88
CA GLN A 54 -2.35 3.16 -10.64
C GLN A 54 -1.46 1.92 -10.69
N LEU A 55 -0.15 2.10 -10.88
CA LEU A 55 0.79 0.98 -10.85
C LEU A 55 0.87 0.35 -9.47
N LEU A 56 0.97 1.18 -8.42
CA LEU A 56 1.04 0.73 -7.03
C LEU A 56 -0.23 -0.02 -6.63
N SER A 57 -1.41 0.48 -7.02
CA SER A 57 -2.67 -0.23 -6.79
C SER A 57 -2.69 -1.58 -7.51
N GLN A 58 -2.33 -1.63 -8.80
CA GLN A 58 -2.28 -2.91 -9.54
C GLN A 58 -1.30 -3.92 -8.92
N THR A 59 -0.14 -3.46 -8.46
CA THR A 59 0.84 -4.32 -7.78
C THR A 59 0.38 -4.72 -6.37
N GLY A 60 -0.39 -3.89 -5.69
CA GLY A 60 -1.00 -4.18 -4.39
C GLY A 60 -2.12 -5.22 -4.48
N ASP A 61 -2.86 -5.25 -5.59
CA ASP A 61 -3.94 -6.21 -5.85
C ASP A 61 -3.42 -7.61 -6.22
N THR A 62 -2.14 -7.75 -6.60
CA THR A 62 -1.59 -9.04 -7.07
C THR A 62 -1.46 -10.08 -5.93
N PRO A 63 -0.89 -9.76 -4.75
CA PRO A 63 -0.91 -10.67 -3.60
C PRO A 63 -2.33 -11.03 -3.15
N SER A 64 -3.23 -10.04 -3.16
CA SER A 64 -4.65 -10.23 -2.84
C SER A 64 -5.32 -11.28 -3.73
N ASN A 65 -5.08 -11.22 -5.05
CA ASN A 65 -5.60 -12.21 -6.00
C ASN A 65 -4.97 -13.60 -5.80
N TYR A 66 -3.72 -13.69 -5.33
CA TYR A 66 -3.12 -14.97 -4.96
C TYR A 66 -3.91 -15.65 -3.84
N PHE A 67 -4.20 -14.92 -2.75
CA PHE A 67 -4.99 -15.42 -1.62
C PHE A 67 -6.42 -15.81 -2.00
N LEU A 68 -7.04 -15.10 -2.95
CA LEU A 68 -8.45 -15.30 -3.30
C LEU A 68 -8.70 -16.36 -4.37
N ASN A 69 -7.84 -16.45 -5.38
CA ASN A 69 -8.14 -17.21 -6.61
C ASN A 69 -7.09 -18.27 -6.95
N THR A 70 -5.90 -18.21 -6.35
CA THR A 70 -4.79 -19.11 -6.73
C THR A 70 -4.48 -20.15 -5.64
N SER A 71 -4.68 -19.80 -4.38
CA SER A 71 -4.35 -20.67 -3.25
C SER A 71 -5.57 -21.35 -2.66
N ASP A 72 -5.49 -22.66 -2.45
CA ASP A 72 -6.53 -23.42 -1.74
C ASP A 72 -6.49 -23.16 -0.23
N TYR A 73 -7.67 -23.26 0.42
CA TYR A 73 -7.82 -23.11 1.88
C TYR A 73 -6.85 -24.00 2.67
N ASN A 74 -6.69 -25.25 2.24
CA ASN A 74 -5.82 -26.22 2.91
C ASN A 74 -4.34 -25.89 2.75
N ASP A 75 -3.95 -25.15 1.70
CA ASP A 75 -2.56 -24.71 1.52
C ASP A 75 -2.28 -23.40 2.28
N LEU A 76 -3.24 -22.46 2.29
CA LEU A 76 -3.12 -21.22 3.06
C LEU A 76 -3.12 -21.43 4.58
N THR A 77 -3.80 -22.45 5.09
CA THR A 77 -3.90 -22.70 6.54
C THR A 77 -2.76 -23.58 7.07
N ARG A 78 -1.83 -24.05 6.22
CA ARG A 78 -0.68 -24.84 6.68
C ARG A 78 0.22 -23.98 7.54
N ILE A 79 0.80 -24.56 8.59
CA ILE A 79 1.77 -23.84 9.44
C ILE A 79 3.01 -23.35 8.66
N THR A 80 3.24 -23.90 7.46
CA THR A 80 4.33 -23.52 6.56
C THR A 80 4.05 -22.25 5.76
N THR A 81 2.84 -21.70 5.84
CA THR A 81 2.48 -20.42 5.21
C THR A 81 2.35 -19.31 6.25
N ALA A 82 2.48 -18.04 5.88
CA ALA A 82 2.36 -16.95 6.85
C ALA A 82 0.94 -16.85 7.43
N VAL A 83 -0.08 -17.19 6.64
CA VAL A 83 -1.48 -17.25 7.12
C VAL A 83 -1.66 -18.35 8.17
N GLY A 84 -1.20 -19.58 7.92
CA GLY A 84 -1.30 -20.66 8.91
C GLY A 84 -0.43 -20.43 10.16
N GLN A 85 0.73 -19.80 9.99
CA GLN A 85 1.55 -19.32 11.09
C GLN A 85 0.81 -18.26 11.92
N ALA A 86 0.17 -17.28 11.28
CA ALA A 86 -0.60 -16.24 11.96
C ALA A 86 -1.79 -16.81 12.76
N ILE A 87 -2.52 -17.80 12.21
CA ILE A 87 -3.61 -18.49 12.93
C ILE A 87 -3.07 -19.21 14.17
N THR A 88 -1.97 -19.95 14.01
CA THR A 88 -1.37 -20.72 15.11
C THR A 88 -0.87 -19.80 16.20
N LEU A 89 -0.16 -18.73 15.82
CA LEU A 89 0.31 -17.68 16.72
C LEU A 89 -0.84 -17.02 17.48
N HIS A 90 -1.95 -16.74 16.80
CA HIS A 90 -3.09 -16.08 17.41
C HIS A 90 -3.71 -16.90 18.54
N LYS A 91 -3.73 -18.24 18.41
CA LYS A 91 -4.24 -19.15 19.47
C LYS A 91 -3.41 -19.09 20.75
N GLU A 92 -2.10 -18.88 20.63
CA GLU A 92 -1.20 -18.78 21.79
C GLU A 92 -1.06 -17.35 22.32
N ARG A 93 -0.91 -16.39 21.40
CA ARG A 93 -0.61 -14.97 21.65
C ARG A 93 -1.37 -14.10 20.65
N PRO A 94 -2.58 -13.61 20.99
CA PRO A 94 -3.37 -12.81 20.07
C PRO A 94 -2.73 -11.44 19.80
N GLY A 95 -3.14 -10.84 18.68
CA GLY A 95 -2.74 -9.47 18.28
C GLY A 95 -1.40 -9.37 17.54
N ARG A 96 -0.64 -10.46 17.38
CA ARG A 96 0.60 -10.49 16.59
C ARG A 96 0.33 -10.30 15.09
N GLU A 97 1.29 -9.70 14.42
CA GLU A 97 1.27 -9.43 12.98
C GLU A 97 2.41 -10.21 12.32
N VAL A 98 2.11 -11.00 11.30
CA VAL A 98 3.11 -11.76 10.53
C VAL A 98 3.35 -11.02 9.23
N ILE A 99 4.57 -10.60 8.98
CA ILE A 99 4.93 -9.87 7.76
C ILE A 99 5.83 -10.73 6.87
N PHE A 100 5.69 -10.57 5.56
CA PHE A 100 6.58 -11.15 4.58
C PHE A 100 6.73 -10.24 3.35
N CYS A 101 7.85 -10.37 2.66
CA CYS A 101 8.08 -9.60 1.45
C CYS A 101 7.57 -10.33 0.22
N TYR A 102 6.78 -9.66 -0.62
CA TYR A 102 6.25 -10.27 -1.85
C TYR A 102 7.25 -10.14 -3.00
N LYS A 103 7.86 -11.28 -3.38
CA LYS A 103 8.92 -11.37 -4.40
C LYS A 103 8.52 -12.28 -5.57
N PRO A 104 7.65 -11.84 -6.48
CA PRO A 104 7.15 -12.67 -7.60
C PRO A 104 8.23 -13.03 -8.62
N THR A 105 9.35 -12.30 -8.64
CA THR A 105 10.52 -12.57 -9.50
C THR A 105 11.48 -13.61 -8.89
N SER A 106 11.34 -13.89 -7.60
CA SER A 106 12.10 -14.95 -6.93
C SER A 106 11.50 -16.32 -7.28
N LYS A 107 12.33 -17.37 -7.27
CA LYS A 107 11.86 -18.76 -7.42
C LYS A 107 11.33 -19.34 -6.11
N GLU A 108 11.17 -18.51 -5.09
CA GLU A 108 10.73 -18.93 -3.76
C GLU A 108 9.21 -19.09 -3.74
N ILE A 109 8.74 -19.99 -2.90
CA ILE A 109 7.31 -20.20 -2.68
C ILE A 109 6.78 -18.90 -2.06
N ILE A 110 5.70 -18.35 -2.61
CA ILE A 110 5.07 -17.15 -2.06
C ILE A 110 4.50 -17.52 -0.67
N ASP A 111 4.64 -16.62 0.30
CA ASP A 111 4.04 -16.77 1.64
C ASP A 111 4.66 -17.85 2.53
N THR A 112 5.94 -18.24 2.37
CA THR A 112 6.54 -19.24 3.28
C THR A 112 6.74 -18.68 4.68
N ALA A 113 6.37 -19.45 5.71
CA ALA A 113 6.63 -19.15 7.12
C ALA A 113 8.13 -19.12 7.47
N PHE A 114 9.00 -19.51 6.53
CA PHE A 114 10.47 -19.47 6.71
C PHE A 114 11.07 -18.12 6.33
N ASP A 115 10.33 -17.27 5.59
CA ASP A 115 10.73 -15.93 5.22
C ASP A 115 9.75 -14.88 5.76
N THR A 116 9.21 -15.15 6.96
CA THR A 116 8.34 -14.22 7.69
C THR A 116 9.06 -13.60 8.88
N THR A 117 8.54 -12.46 9.32
CA THR A 117 8.90 -11.84 10.60
C THR A 117 7.64 -11.65 11.42
N VAL A 118 7.68 -11.95 12.71
CA VAL A 118 6.53 -11.75 13.61
C VAL A 118 6.72 -10.45 14.40
N LEU A 119 5.86 -9.48 14.10
CA LEU A 119 5.77 -8.21 14.81
C LEU A 119 4.82 -8.31 15.99
N VAL A 120 5.23 -7.69 17.07
CA VAL A 120 4.45 -7.41 18.28
C VAL A 120 4.06 -5.94 18.22
N PRO A 121 2.76 -5.63 18.05
CA PRO A 121 2.34 -4.25 18.03
C PRO A 121 2.56 -3.59 19.41
N PRO A 122 2.74 -2.25 19.43
CA PRO A 122 2.85 -1.51 20.68
C PRO A 122 1.53 -1.57 21.46
N GLN A 123 1.61 -1.44 22.78
CA GLN A 123 0.43 -1.35 23.63
C GLN A 123 -0.39 -0.08 23.33
N GLN A 124 -1.70 -0.13 23.54
CA GLN A 124 -2.59 1.01 23.31
C GLN A 124 -2.15 2.27 24.08
N SER A 125 -1.67 2.10 25.32
CA SER A 125 -1.17 3.18 26.20
C SER A 125 0.20 3.76 25.80
N ALA A 126 0.92 3.13 24.85
CA ALA A 126 2.19 3.66 24.38
C ALA A 126 1.99 4.93 23.54
N ASN A 127 3.05 5.70 23.28
CA ASN A 127 2.96 6.85 22.38
C ASN A 127 2.61 6.41 20.95
N ASP A 128 1.98 7.29 20.17
CA ASP A 128 1.55 6.98 18.80
C ASP A 128 2.71 6.66 17.85
N ASP A 129 3.89 7.23 18.10
CA ASP A 129 5.13 7.00 17.35
C ASP A 129 5.95 5.80 17.88
N THR A 130 5.35 4.96 18.76
CA THR A 130 6.05 3.78 19.28
C THR A 130 6.12 2.70 18.21
N LYS A 131 7.34 2.25 17.89
CA LYS A 131 7.57 1.17 16.93
C LYS A 131 7.08 -0.19 17.44
N ALA A 132 6.87 -1.11 16.50
CA ALA A 132 6.64 -2.51 16.86
C ALA A 132 7.90 -3.10 17.51
N THR A 133 7.73 -4.22 18.20
CA THR A 133 8.83 -5.06 18.67
C THR A 133 8.77 -6.42 17.98
N ILE A 134 9.80 -7.23 18.15
CA ILE A 134 9.81 -8.58 17.58
C ILE A 134 9.44 -9.55 18.68
N ASP A 135 8.62 -10.54 18.31
CA ASP A 135 8.34 -11.65 19.20
C ASP A 135 9.63 -12.40 19.61
N SER A 136 9.76 -12.66 20.91
CA SER A 136 10.95 -13.30 21.49
C SER A 136 11.10 -14.77 21.07
N VAL A 137 10.02 -15.41 20.61
CA VAL A 137 10.02 -16.80 20.16
C VAL A 137 10.37 -16.91 18.68
N TYR A 138 9.89 -15.96 17.88
CA TYR A 138 10.06 -15.94 16.42
C TYR A 138 11.03 -14.83 16.02
N SER A 139 12.33 -15.14 16.18
CA SER A 139 13.43 -14.20 15.90
C SER A 139 13.78 -14.06 14.42
N ASN A 140 13.03 -14.73 13.52
CA ASN A 140 13.25 -14.59 12.09
C ASN A 140 13.07 -13.13 11.65
N ARG A 141 13.91 -12.70 10.71
CA ARG A 141 13.97 -11.34 10.15
C ARG A 141 13.80 -11.34 8.64
N GLY A 142 13.59 -12.50 8.02
CA GLY A 142 13.47 -12.66 6.56
C GLY A 142 12.24 -11.99 5.96
N GLY A 143 11.25 -11.63 6.78
CA GLY A 143 9.99 -11.04 6.31
C GLY A 143 10.02 -9.56 5.97
N PHE A 144 11.09 -8.83 6.31
CA PHE A 144 11.22 -7.42 5.92
C PHE A 144 11.65 -7.31 4.46
N CYS A 145 10.91 -6.52 3.66
CA CYS A 145 11.34 -6.17 2.32
C CYS A 145 12.53 -5.22 2.33
N ASP A 146 13.55 -5.52 1.54
CA ASP A 146 14.66 -4.62 1.27
C ASP A 146 14.34 -3.73 0.06
N LEU A 147 14.22 -2.42 0.32
CA LEU A 147 13.88 -1.40 -0.67
C LEU A 147 14.90 -1.25 -1.82
N THR A 148 16.07 -1.90 -1.75
CA THR A 148 17.12 -1.83 -2.77
C THR A 148 17.19 -3.06 -3.67
N LYS A 149 16.51 -4.16 -3.33
CA LYS A 149 16.65 -5.44 -4.06
C LYS A 149 15.34 -6.22 -4.24
N ASP A 150 14.38 -6.08 -3.33
CA ASP A 150 13.18 -6.92 -3.31
C ASP A 150 12.06 -6.34 -4.18
N PHE A 151 12.40 -6.03 -5.44
CA PHE A 151 11.45 -5.45 -6.38
C PHE A 151 10.49 -6.49 -6.95
N GLY A 152 9.21 -6.13 -7.02
CA GLY A 152 8.15 -6.96 -7.58
C GLY A 152 8.22 -7.17 -9.09
N SER A 153 9.17 -6.54 -9.78
CA SER A 153 9.39 -6.72 -11.21
C SER A 153 10.84 -6.45 -11.60
N SER A 154 11.23 -6.91 -12.79
CA SER A 154 12.55 -6.60 -13.39
C SER A 154 12.78 -5.12 -13.68
N ARG A 155 11.74 -4.29 -13.61
CA ARG A 155 11.84 -2.83 -13.78
C ARG A 155 12.26 -2.11 -12.50
N GLU A 156 12.45 -2.85 -11.40
CA GLU A 156 12.98 -2.35 -10.12
C GLU A 156 12.29 -1.07 -9.61
N ALA A 157 10.97 -1.01 -9.81
CA ALA A 157 10.19 0.18 -9.53
C ALA A 157 9.47 0.10 -8.19
N VAL A 158 8.86 -1.05 -7.86
CA VAL A 158 7.95 -1.20 -6.73
C VAL A 158 8.37 -2.37 -5.86
N VAL A 159 8.34 -2.16 -4.56
CA VAL A 159 8.55 -3.17 -3.51
C VAL A 159 7.23 -3.34 -2.75
N THR A 160 6.80 -4.58 -2.52
CA THR A 160 5.50 -4.86 -1.90
C THR A 160 5.67 -5.63 -0.61
N GLN A 161 5.37 -4.98 0.51
CA GLN A 161 5.33 -5.61 1.84
C GLN A 161 3.92 -6.11 2.09
N VAL A 162 3.79 -7.35 2.56
CA VAL A 162 2.50 -7.92 2.97
C VAL A 162 2.55 -8.20 4.47
N ALA A 163 1.44 -7.91 5.13
CA ALA A 163 1.23 -8.16 6.54
C ALA A 163 -0.08 -8.93 6.73
N VAL A 164 -0.04 -9.93 7.60
CA VAL A 164 -1.15 -10.81 7.92
C VAL A 164 -1.42 -10.72 9.41
N LYS A 165 -2.65 -10.40 9.77
CA LYS A 165 -3.10 -10.27 11.15
C LYS A 165 -4.45 -10.93 11.35
N ILE A 166 -4.61 -11.66 12.44
CA ILE A 166 -5.91 -12.23 12.81
C ILE A 166 -6.71 -11.20 13.60
N ILE A 167 -7.94 -10.94 13.17
CA ILE A 167 -8.89 -10.06 13.86
C ILE A 167 -9.63 -10.88 14.92
N SER A 168 -9.63 -10.37 16.15
CA SER A 168 -10.34 -10.97 17.29
C SER A 168 -11.29 -9.97 17.97
N GLU A 169 -11.83 -9.05 17.18
CA GLU A 169 -12.83 -8.13 17.73
C GLU A 169 -14.14 -8.91 17.99
N PRO A 170 -14.78 -8.72 19.16
CA PRO A 170 -16.03 -9.39 19.46
C PRO A 170 -17.09 -8.91 18.47
N GLY A 171 -17.39 -9.75 17.48
CA GLY A 171 -18.50 -9.51 16.56
C GLY A 171 -19.83 -9.47 17.30
N ALA A 172 -20.83 -8.83 16.69
CA ALA A 172 -22.20 -8.89 17.20
C ALA A 172 -22.64 -10.35 17.43
N ILE A 173 -23.53 -10.61 18.40
CA ILE A 173 -24.03 -11.96 18.68
C ILE A 173 -24.58 -12.56 17.38
N GLY A 174 -23.99 -13.67 16.92
CA GLY A 174 -24.34 -14.32 15.66
C GLY A 174 -23.64 -13.80 14.40
N ALA A 175 -22.65 -12.91 14.51
CA ALA A 175 -21.80 -12.46 13.40
C ALA A 175 -20.86 -13.55 12.87
N ASP A 176 -20.70 -14.63 13.64
CA ASP A 176 -19.91 -15.82 13.30
C ASP A 176 -20.77 -16.98 12.80
N LEU A 177 -22.09 -16.77 12.72
CA LEU A 177 -23.03 -17.76 12.20
C LEU A 177 -23.13 -17.64 10.69
N GLU A 178 -23.09 -18.78 10.03
CA GLU A 178 -23.22 -18.86 8.59
C GLU A 178 -24.58 -18.31 8.10
N ARG A 179 -24.55 -17.55 7.00
CA ARG A 179 -25.75 -17.00 6.36
C ARG A 179 -25.81 -17.55 4.93
N GLY A 180 -26.85 -18.32 4.63
CA GLY A 180 -27.13 -18.82 3.27
C GLY A 180 -26.81 -20.30 2.99
N THR A 181 -26.59 -21.14 4.00
CA THR A 181 -26.54 -22.60 3.80
C THR A 181 -27.92 -23.24 3.90
N ASN A 182 -28.14 -24.22 3.02
CA ASN A 182 -29.35 -25.01 2.96
C ASN A 182 -29.31 -26.01 4.12
N GLN A 183 -30.11 -25.79 5.18
CA GLN A 183 -30.11 -26.65 6.38
C GLN A 183 -30.48 -28.12 6.11
N ALA A 184 -30.89 -28.46 4.90
CA ALA A 184 -31.28 -29.82 4.51
C ALA A 184 -30.09 -30.76 4.20
N GLU A 185 -28.86 -30.26 3.96
CA GLU A 185 -27.72 -31.10 3.54
C GLU A 185 -26.60 -31.29 4.59
N GLY A 186 -26.70 -30.69 5.79
CA GLY A 186 -25.55 -30.66 6.71
C GLY A 186 -25.84 -30.62 8.21
N ALA A 187 -27.02 -31.05 8.66
CA ALA A 187 -27.42 -30.94 10.08
C ALA A 187 -26.67 -31.87 11.06
N THR A 188 -25.50 -32.40 10.69
CA THR A 188 -24.67 -33.18 11.61
C THR A 188 -23.24 -32.67 11.51
N GLU A 189 -22.71 -32.27 12.66
CA GLU A 189 -21.39 -31.71 12.94
C GLU A 189 -21.30 -30.18 12.92
N THR A 190 -20.53 -29.67 13.88
CA THR A 190 -20.22 -28.25 14.16
C THR A 190 -19.31 -27.62 13.08
N LYS A 191 -19.59 -27.92 11.81
CA LYS A 191 -18.70 -27.73 10.64
C LYS A 191 -18.75 -26.36 9.97
N ASP A 192 -19.71 -25.51 10.34
CA ASP A 192 -19.95 -24.22 9.68
C ASP A 192 -19.57 -23.02 10.55
N LYS A 193 -18.44 -23.11 11.26
CA LYS A 193 -17.89 -21.98 12.03
C LYS A 193 -16.82 -21.25 11.22
N VAL A 194 -16.78 -19.91 11.33
CA VAL A 194 -15.64 -19.14 10.84
C VAL A 194 -14.45 -19.48 11.74
N ASP A 195 -13.41 -20.06 11.15
CA ASP A 195 -12.26 -20.58 11.89
C ASP A 195 -11.33 -19.44 12.34
N ALA A 196 -11.20 -18.40 11.51
CA ALA A 196 -10.57 -17.13 11.85
C ALA A 196 -10.92 -16.03 10.82
N LYS A 197 -10.93 -14.77 11.27
CA LYS A 197 -10.98 -13.60 10.39
C LYS A 197 -9.56 -13.08 10.17
N VAL A 198 -9.08 -13.13 8.94
CA VAL A 198 -7.73 -12.71 8.56
C VAL A 198 -7.80 -11.36 7.89
N ARG A 199 -7.01 -10.40 8.38
CA ARG A 199 -6.72 -9.16 7.69
C ARG A 199 -5.38 -9.28 7.00
N VAL A 200 -5.35 -9.02 5.71
CA VAL A 200 -4.14 -8.87 4.92
C VAL A 200 -4.00 -7.42 4.51
N THR A 201 -2.87 -6.82 4.88
CA THR A 201 -2.51 -5.46 4.50
C THR A 201 -1.31 -5.51 3.57
N THR A 202 -1.52 -5.07 2.34
CA THR A 202 -0.50 -5.01 1.30
C THR A 202 -0.08 -3.56 1.12
N THR A 203 1.20 -3.27 1.27
CA THR A 203 1.78 -1.94 1.06
C THR A 203 2.74 -2.00 -0.11
N ALA A 204 2.36 -1.40 -1.24
CA ALA A 204 3.22 -1.19 -2.39
C ALA A 204 3.98 0.13 -2.20
N ILE A 205 5.30 0.10 -2.41
CA ILE A 205 6.25 1.16 -2.09
C ILE A 205 7.10 1.46 -3.31
N MET A 206 7.22 2.75 -3.67
CA MET A 206 8.12 3.18 -4.75
C MET A 206 9.32 3.95 -4.18
N PRO A 207 10.40 3.27 -3.77
CA PRO A 207 11.52 3.90 -3.05
C PRO A 207 12.26 4.96 -3.86
N SER A 208 12.21 4.93 -5.19
CA SER A 208 12.96 5.86 -6.07
C SER A 208 12.61 7.34 -5.89
N PHE A 209 11.47 7.65 -5.26
CA PHE A 209 11.00 9.02 -5.02
C PHE A 209 11.33 9.53 -3.61
N ALA A 210 12.03 8.74 -2.79
CA ALA A 210 12.48 9.14 -1.47
C ALA A 210 13.36 10.41 -1.53
N HIS A 211 13.11 11.34 -0.61
CA HIS A 211 13.97 12.53 -0.45
C HIS A 211 15.19 12.29 0.47
N SER A 212 15.31 11.10 1.05
CA SER A 212 16.35 10.69 2.00
C SER A 212 16.99 9.37 1.57
N ASN A 213 18.09 8.96 2.22
CA ASN A 213 18.73 7.69 1.89
C ASN A 213 17.77 6.51 2.15
N ILE A 214 17.73 5.58 1.19
CA ILE A 214 16.89 4.38 1.29
C ILE A 214 17.22 3.55 2.54
N SER A 215 18.49 3.49 2.96
CA SER A 215 18.91 2.78 4.17
C SER A 215 18.30 3.37 5.44
N ASP A 216 18.15 4.69 5.51
CA ASP A 216 17.61 5.37 6.69
C ASP A 216 16.10 5.12 6.76
N ILE A 217 15.41 5.24 5.63
CA ILE A 217 13.98 4.95 5.49
C ILE A 217 13.68 3.47 5.79
N GLN A 218 14.50 2.57 5.27
CA GLN A 218 14.41 1.13 5.54
C GLN A 218 14.48 0.87 7.04
N ASN A 219 15.53 1.38 7.71
CA ASN A 219 15.74 1.12 9.12
C ASN A 219 14.71 1.79 10.02
N ASP A 220 14.20 2.95 9.61
CA ASP A 220 13.24 3.73 10.37
C ASP A 220 11.80 3.21 10.21
N CYS A 221 11.34 3.04 8.97
CA CYS A 221 9.93 2.78 8.66
C CYS A 221 9.59 1.29 8.59
N ILE A 222 10.38 0.49 7.87
CA ILE A 222 10.06 -0.91 7.55
C ILE A 222 10.71 -1.86 8.57
N GLY A 223 11.97 -1.64 8.89
CA GLY A 223 12.80 -2.56 9.66
C GLY A 223 13.81 -3.31 8.78
N SER A 224 14.71 -4.04 9.42
CA SER A 224 15.76 -4.82 8.76
C SER A 224 16.14 -6.01 9.65
N ALA A 225 17.22 -6.71 9.31
CA ALA A 225 17.76 -7.75 10.20
C ALA A 225 18.15 -7.20 11.59
N GLY A 226 18.55 -5.93 11.68
CA GLY A 226 19.00 -5.30 12.92
C GLY A 226 18.04 -4.28 13.55
N THR A 227 16.99 -3.86 12.83
CA THR A 227 16.05 -2.84 13.30
C THR A 227 14.60 -3.27 13.08
N VAL A 228 13.67 -2.63 13.77
CA VAL A 228 12.23 -2.89 13.66
C VAL A 228 11.53 -1.62 13.20
N GLY A 229 10.58 -1.78 12.29
CA GLY A 229 9.75 -0.68 11.79
C GLY A 229 8.47 -0.49 12.58
N TYR A 230 7.53 0.20 11.94
CA TYR A 230 6.17 0.40 12.46
C TYR A 230 5.26 -0.78 12.08
N ILE A 231 4.06 -0.82 12.65
CA ILE A 231 2.98 -1.75 12.26
C ILE A 231 2.41 -1.39 10.88
N ASN A 232 1.81 -2.34 10.15
CA ASN A 232 1.28 -2.02 8.81
C ASN A 232 -0.13 -1.43 8.83
N ASP A 233 -0.95 -1.74 9.84
CA ASP A 233 -2.30 -1.18 10.00
C ASP A 233 -2.60 -0.77 11.45
N ASN A 234 -3.43 0.27 11.61
CA ASN A 234 -3.90 0.78 12.90
C ASN A 234 -5.43 0.68 13.06
N LEU A 235 -6.06 -0.24 12.30
CA LEU A 235 -7.51 -0.33 12.20
C LEU A 235 -8.17 -1.04 13.40
N GLY A 236 -7.40 -1.83 14.17
CA GLY A 236 -7.90 -2.44 15.40
C GLY A 236 -8.05 -1.42 16.53
N THR A 237 -9.04 -1.60 17.39
CA THR A 237 -9.30 -0.72 18.56
C THR A 237 -8.07 -0.48 19.44
N GLU A 238 -7.23 -1.50 19.65
CA GLU A 238 -6.00 -1.39 20.44
C GLU A 238 -4.88 -0.57 19.77
N LEU A 239 -4.95 -0.38 18.45
CA LEU A 239 -3.91 0.28 17.65
C LEU A 239 -4.35 1.64 17.11
N GLN A 240 -5.55 2.11 17.46
CA GLN A 240 -6.03 3.41 16.99
C GLN A 240 -5.03 4.53 17.33
N GLY A 241 -4.75 5.37 16.34
CA GLY A 241 -3.81 6.48 16.46
C GLY A 241 -2.34 6.10 16.34
N LYS A 242 -1.99 4.81 16.39
CA LYS A 242 -0.59 4.38 16.17
C LYS A 242 -0.17 4.68 14.74
N LYS A 243 1.08 5.15 14.62
CA LYS A 243 1.73 5.42 13.34
C LYS A 243 2.05 4.10 12.64
N THR A 244 1.73 4.05 11.36
CA THR A 244 1.95 2.89 10.50
C THR A 244 3.21 3.04 9.65
N VAL A 245 3.64 1.94 9.02
CA VAL A 245 4.68 1.95 7.98
C VAL A 245 4.32 2.96 6.88
N ALA A 246 3.05 2.99 6.50
CA ALA A 246 2.53 3.88 5.48
C ALA A 246 2.69 5.37 5.86
N ASP A 247 2.34 5.72 7.10
CA ASP A 247 2.51 7.09 7.61
C ASP A 247 3.99 7.49 7.63
N CYS A 248 4.86 6.57 8.07
CA CYS A 248 6.30 6.81 8.09
C CYS A 248 6.85 7.06 6.67
N LEU A 249 6.53 6.20 5.71
CA LEU A 249 7.00 6.32 4.33
C LEU A 249 6.49 7.60 3.65
N THR A 250 5.23 7.97 3.91
CA THR A 250 4.64 9.21 3.39
C THR A 250 5.37 10.44 3.91
N ASN A 251 5.80 10.45 5.17
CA ASN A 251 6.57 11.55 5.75
C ASN A 251 7.95 11.73 5.06
N TYR A 252 8.55 10.66 4.53
CA TYR A 252 9.77 10.74 3.72
C TYR A 252 9.52 11.09 2.25
N GLY A 253 8.26 11.33 1.87
CA GLY A 253 7.87 11.65 0.49
C GLY A 253 7.82 10.43 -0.44
N VAL A 254 7.82 9.22 0.12
CA VAL A 254 7.77 7.98 -0.68
C VAL A 254 6.32 7.74 -1.11
N PRO A 255 6.02 7.64 -2.42
CA PRO A 255 4.72 7.24 -2.92
C PRO A 255 4.44 5.79 -2.51
N ILE A 256 3.28 5.59 -1.92
CA ILE A 256 2.81 4.29 -1.45
C ILE A 256 1.35 4.05 -1.84
N SER A 257 0.96 2.79 -1.91
CA SER A 257 -0.44 2.38 -1.95
C SER A 257 -0.64 1.24 -0.96
N THR A 258 -1.48 1.49 0.03
CA THR A 258 -1.89 0.48 1.01
C THR A 258 -3.26 -0.07 0.64
N GLN A 259 -3.38 -1.38 0.60
CA GLN A 259 -4.64 -2.07 0.43
C GLN A 259 -4.87 -3.00 1.61
N VAL A 260 -6.07 -2.96 2.17
CA VAL A 260 -6.47 -3.81 3.28
C VAL A 260 -7.60 -4.70 2.80
N GLN A 261 -7.45 -6.00 3.01
CA GLN A 261 -8.47 -6.99 2.70
C GLN A 261 -8.73 -7.84 3.94
N GLU A 262 -10.00 -8.12 4.20
CA GLU A 262 -10.43 -8.97 5.30
C GLU A 262 -11.11 -10.22 4.74
N PHE A 263 -10.67 -11.38 5.20
CA PHE A 263 -11.18 -12.67 4.77
C PHE A 263 -11.74 -13.42 5.97
N GLU A 264 -12.89 -14.05 5.78
CA GLU A 264 -13.42 -15.01 6.74
C GLU A 264 -13.04 -16.41 6.28
N MET A 265 -12.14 -17.05 7.01
CA MET A 265 -11.72 -18.42 6.72
C MET A 265 -12.80 -19.39 7.20
N ARG A 266 -13.28 -20.23 6.29
CA ARG A 266 -14.30 -21.24 6.55
C ARG A 266 -13.83 -22.57 5.95
N SER A 267 -13.80 -23.63 6.76
CA SER A 267 -13.68 -24.98 6.24
C SER A 267 -15.03 -25.41 5.66
N ARG A 268 -15.06 -25.83 4.40
CA ARG A 268 -16.20 -26.59 3.85
C ARG A 268 -15.72 -28.00 3.54
N ASP A 269 -16.16 -28.96 4.33
CA ASP A 269 -15.97 -30.37 3.99
C ASP A 269 -16.89 -30.70 2.81
N ILE A 270 -16.32 -30.84 1.62
CA ILE A 270 -17.05 -31.41 0.49
C ILE A 270 -17.19 -32.90 0.78
N GLN A 271 -18.39 -33.36 1.16
CA GLN A 271 -18.66 -34.79 1.27
C GLN A 271 -18.58 -35.41 -0.13
N ILE A 272 -17.47 -36.10 -0.41
CA ILE A 272 -17.27 -36.83 -1.68
C ILE A 272 -17.63 -38.32 -1.58
N GLU A 273 -17.99 -38.82 -0.39
CA GLU A 273 -18.39 -40.21 -0.21
C GLU A 273 -19.44 -40.35 0.90
N ALA A 274 -20.48 -41.16 0.61
CA ALA A 274 -21.53 -41.46 1.56
C ALA A 274 -20.97 -42.26 2.75
N PRO A 275 -21.43 -42.00 3.99
CA PRO A 275 -21.05 -42.83 5.13
C PRO A 275 -21.50 -44.27 4.88
N MET A 276 -20.56 -45.22 4.97
CA MET A 276 -20.87 -46.67 4.95
C MET A 276 -21.61 -47.10 6.21
#